data_AF-A0A6M1XSN9-F1
#
_entry.id   AF-A0A6M1XSN9-F1
#
_cell.length_a   1.000
_cell.length_b   1.000
_cell.length_c   1.000
_cell.angle_alpha   90.00
_cell.angle_beta   90.00
_cell.angle_gamma   90.00
#
_symmetry.space_group_name_H-M   'P 1'
#
loop_
_entity.id
_entity.type
_entity.pdbx_description
1 polymer ?
#
loop_
_entity_poly.entity_id
_entity_poly.type
_entity_poly.pdbx_seq_one_letter_code
_entity_poly.pdbx_strand_id
1 'polypeptide(L)'
;QLLLEGVTADGTIPEAVAEQVNTLLRGNFKPEFLNRIDDTILFTPLSLDNVKGIVDKMVAQLAQRLEHQEILLTISDEAKTWIAENAYEPAYGARPLKRFITKEVETPLAKEIVAG
;
A
#
# COMPACT_ATOMS: atom_id res chain seq x y z
N GLN A 1 10.76 -0.09 12.06
CA GLN A 1 12.08 -0.49 11.51
C GLN A 1 12.28 -1.99 11.55
N LEU A 2 12.11 -2.69 12.68
CA LEU A 2 12.34 -4.14 12.75
C LEU A 2 11.64 -4.98 11.66
N LEU A 3 10.36 -4.71 11.38
CA LEU A 3 9.63 -5.41 10.31
C LEU A 3 9.97 -4.92 8.90
N LEU A 4 10.59 -3.75 8.74
CA LEU A 4 11.04 -3.26 7.44
C LEU A 4 12.41 -3.85 7.06
N GLU A 5 13.28 -4.04 8.06
CA GLU A 5 14.67 -4.46 7.86
C GLU A 5 14.89 -5.96 8.13
N GLY A 6 14.08 -6.58 8.99
CA GLY A 6 14.25 -7.96 9.42
C GLY A 6 13.46 -9.00 8.62
N VAL A 7 12.67 -8.58 7.64
CA VAL A 7 11.86 -9.51 6.82
C VAL A 7 12.70 -10.01 5.64
N THR A 8 12.58 -11.30 5.35
CA THR A 8 13.26 -11.93 4.21
C THR A 8 12.73 -11.39 2.88
N ALA A 9 13.53 -11.52 1.80
CA ALA A 9 13.13 -11.08 0.46
C ALA A 9 11.82 -11.73 -0.01
N ASP A 10 11.53 -12.96 0.45
CA ASP A 10 10.33 -13.71 0.11
C ASP A 10 9.11 -13.33 0.97
N GLY A 11 9.20 -12.30 1.81
CA GLY A 11 8.09 -11.87 2.66
C GLY A 11 7.81 -12.82 3.84
N THR A 12 8.82 -13.55 4.31
CA THR A 12 8.72 -14.34 5.55
C THR A 12 9.31 -13.55 6.71
N ILE A 13 8.59 -13.51 7.84
CA ILE A 13 9.04 -12.88 9.08
C ILE A 13 9.78 -13.94 9.91
N PRO A 14 11.10 -13.81 10.14
CA PRO A 14 11.83 -14.74 10.98
C PRO A 14 11.35 -14.71 12.42
N GLU A 15 11.39 -15.85 13.10
CA GLU A 15 11.01 -15.98 14.51
C GLU A 15 11.78 -14.98 15.40
N ALA A 16 13.09 -14.81 15.17
CA ALA A 16 13.91 -13.85 15.88
C ALA A 16 13.43 -12.39 15.77
N VAL A 17 12.80 -12.02 14.64
CA VAL A 17 12.22 -10.68 14.45
C VAL A 17 10.87 -10.57 15.17
N ALA A 18 10.06 -11.63 15.12
CA ALA A 18 8.81 -11.70 15.87
C ALA A 18 9.05 -11.61 17.39
N GLU A 19 10.07 -12.27 17.92
CA GLU A 19 10.47 -12.17 19.33
C GLU A 19 10.92 -10.75 19.73
N GLN A 20 11.66 -10.06 18.87
CA GLN A 20 12.05 -8.67 19.10
C GLN A 20 10.83 -7.75 19.14
N VAL A 21 9.86 -7.95 18.24
CA VAL A 21 8.58 -7.22 18.27
C VAL A 21 7.81 -7.52 19.56
N ASN A 22 7.72 -8.79 19.98
CA ASN A 22 7.08 -9.17 21.25
C ASN A 22 7.74 -8.53 22.47
N THR A 23 9.07 -8.44 22.46
CA THR A 23 9.84 -7.76 23.53
C THR A 23 9.49 -6.28 23.57
N LEU A 24 9.41 -5.61 22.42
CA LEU A 24 8.96 -4.22 22.36
C LEU A 24 7.51 -4.05 22.83
N LEU A 25 6.60 -4.96 22.48
CA LEU A 25 5.20 -4.91 22.94
C LEU A 25 5.10 -4.96 24.46
N ARG A 26 5.84 -5.88 25.11
CA ARG A 26 5.90 -5.99 26.58
C ARG A 26 6.55 -4.78 27.25
N GLY A 27 7.46 -4.10 26.56
CA GLY A 27 8.07 -2.85 27.03
C GLY A 27 7.16 -1.63 26.90
N ASN A 28 6.21 -1.62 25.95
CA ASN A 28 5.35 -0.47 25.67
C ASN A 28 3.93 -0.61 26.25
N PHE A 29 3.41 -1.82 26.39
CA PHE A 29 2.06 -2.09 26.89
C PHE A 29 2.08 -2.86 28.21
N LYS A 30 1.08 -2.59 29.07
CA LYS A 30 0.94 -3.32 30.33
C LYS A 30 0.52 -4.78 30.09
N PRO A 31 0.93 -5.73 30.94
CA PRO A 31 0.56 -7.13 30.81
C PRO A 31 -0.95 -7.38 30.78
N GLU A 32 -1.75 -6.61 31.53
CA GLU A 32 -3.21 -6.81 31.56
C GLU A 32 -3.87 -6.47 30.22
N PHE A 33 -3.30 -5.55 29.44
CA PHE A 33 -3.76 -5.23 28.10
C PHE A 33 -3.40 -6.36 27.12
N LEU A 34 -2.16 -6.81 27.15
CA LEU A 34 -1.68 -7.88 26.26
C LEU A 34 -2.45 -9.19 26.48
N ASN A 35 -2.80 -9.50 27.74
CA ASN A 35 -3.59 -10.68 28.08
C ASN A 35 -5.05 -10.61 27.59
N ARG A 36 -5.53 -9.47 27.06
CA ARG A 36 -6.86 -9.32 26.44
C ARG A 36 -6.82 -9.37 24.91
N ILE A 37 -5.65 -9.59 24.32
CA ILE A 37 -5.50 -9.74 22.88
C ILE A 37 -5.43 -11.23 22.58
N ASP A 38 -6.41 -11.73 21.81
CA ASP A 38 -6.50 -13.15 21.47
C ASP A 38 -5.34 -13.57 20.56
N ASP A 39 -5.02 -12.76 19.55
CA ASP A 39 -3.95 -13.03 18.59
C ASP A 39 -3.26 -11.74 18.12
N THR A 40 -1.96 -11.85 17.81
CA THR A 40 -1.16 -10.77 17.22
C THR A 40 -0.71 -11.16 15.81
N ILE A 41 -1.17 -10.39 14.81
CA ILE A 41 -0.81 -10.61 13.41
C ILE A 41 0.28 -9.60 13.00
N LEU A 42 1.41 -10.10 12.51
CA LEU A 42 2.48 -9.28 11.96
C LEU A 42 2.31 -9.18 10.44
N PHE A 43 2.41 -7.97 9.91
CA PHE A 43 2.35 -7.73 8.47
C PHE A 43 3.74 -7.51 7.90
N THR A 44 3.98 -8.07 6.72
CA THR A 44 5.19 -7.81 5.96
C THR A 44 5.10 -6.49 5.20
N PRO A 45 6.25 -5.85 4.91
CA PRO A 45 6.29 -4.72 4.00
C PRO A 45 5.74 -5.09 2.62
N LEU A 46 5.18 -4.12 1.91
CA LEU A 46 4.71 -4.36 0.54
C LEU A 46 5.90 -4.50 -0.40
N SER A 47 5.89 -5.56 -1.20
CA SER A 47 6.77 -5.69 -2.37
C SER A 47 6.33 -4.76 -3.49
N LEU A 48 7.21 -4.48 -4.45
CA LEU A 48 6.88 -3.69 -5.63
C LEU A 48 5.68 -4.28 -6.39
N ASP A 49 5.61 -5.61 -6.51
CA ASP A 49 4.49 -6.28 -7.17
C ASP A 49 3.18 -6.11 -6.41
N ASN A 50 3.21 -6.13 -5.07
CA ASN A 50 2.02 -5.82 -4.27
C ASN A 50 1.58 -4.37 -4.52
N VAL A 51 2.52 -3.43 -4.59
CA VAL A 51 2.23 -2.02 -4.88
C VAL A 51 1.63 -1.87 -6.28
N LYS A 52 2.20 -2.49 -7.31
CA LYS A 52 1.65 -2.50 -8.67
C LYS A 52 0.22 -3.05 -8.69
N GLY A 53 -0.05 -4.15 -7.98
CA GLY A 53 -1.40 -4.71 -7.86
C GLY A 53 -2.38 -3.78 -7.11
N ILE A 54 -1.90 -2.98 -6.16
CA ILE A 54 -2.70 -1.95 -5.51
C ILE A 54 -3.01 -0.79 -6.47
N VAL A 55 -2.03 -0.33 -7.25
CA VAL A 55 -2.22 0.70 -8.28
C VAL A 55 -3.28 0.24 -9.29
N ASP A 56 -3.17 -1.01 -9.77
CA ASP A 56 -4.12 -1.61 -10.71
C ASP A 56 -5.56 -1.56 -10.16
N LYS A 57 -5.76 -1.98 -8.91
CA LYS A 57 -7.07 -1.90 -8.23
C LYS A 57 -7.60 -0.46 -8.13
N MET A 58 -6.74 0.50 -7.81
CA MET A 58 -7.15 1.91 -7.69
C MET A 58 -7.55 2.51 -9.04
N VAL A 59 -6.81 2.17 -10.11
CA VAL A 59 -7.13 2.63 -11.46
C VAL A 59 -8.39 1.93 -11.98
N ALA A 60 -8.59 0.64 -11.69
CA ALA A 60 -9.83 -0.06 -12.04
C ALA A 60 -11.06 0.58 -11.38
N GLN A 61 -10.95 1.01 -10.12
CA GLN A 61 -12.02 1.77 -9.45
C GLN A 61 -12.29 3.14 -10.10
N LEU A 62 -11.25 3.81 -10.62
CA LEU A 62 -11.42 5.03 -11.39
C LEU A 62 -12.09 4.73 -12.75
N ALA A 63 -11.63 3.71 -13.46
CA ALA A 63 -12.18 3.28 -14.74
C ALA A 63 -13.67 2.93 -14.63
N GLN A 64 -14.08 2.21 -13.58
CA GLN A 64 -15.48 1.89 -13.33
C GLN A 64 -16.37 3.14 -13.19
N ARG A 65 -15.85 4.21 -12.55
CA ARG A 65 -16.60 5.48 -12.43
C ARG A 65 -16.75 6.19 -13.78
N LEU A 66 -15.74 6.07 -14.64
CA LEU A 66 -15.70 6.69 -15.97
C LEU A 66 -16.53 5.94 -17.01
N GLU A 67 -16.70 4.62 -16.84
CA GLU A 67 -17.53 3.80 -17.70
C GLU A 67 -18.99 4.30 -17.75
N HIS A 68 -19.49 4.86 -16.64
CA HIS A 68 -20.80 5.50 -16.58
C HIS A 68 -20.93 6.74 -17.49
N GLN A 69 -19.81 7.28 -17.97
CA GLN A 69 -19.72 8.39 -18.92
C GLN A 69 -19.23 7.92 -20.30
N GLU A 70 -19.27 6.61 -20.57
CA GLU A 70 -18.78 6.00 -21.81
C GLU A 70 -17.28 6.24 -22.09
N ILE A 71 -16.50 6.54 -21.03
CA ILE A 71 -15.05 6.77 -21.13
C ILE A 71 -14.31 5.50 -20.73
N LEU A 72 -13.50 4.98 -21.66
CA LEU A 72 -12.59 3.86 -21.39
C LEU A 72 -11.25 4.38 -20.85
N LEU A 73 -10.90 3.97 -19.63
CA LEU A 73 -9.59 4.20 -19.04
C LEU A 73 -8.77 2.91 -19.02
N THR A 74 -7.57 2.96 -19.59
CA THR A 74 -6.59 1.87 -19.50
C THR A 74 -5.26 2.42 -18.97
N ILE A 75 -4.47 1.56 -18.32
CA ILE A 75 -3.15 1.92 -17.80
C ILE A 75 -2.12 0.88 -18.22
N SER A 76 -0.98 1.36 -18.73
CA SER A 76 0.11 0.47 -19.13
C SER A 76 0.88 -0.07 -17.93
N ASP A 77 1.64 -1.15 -18.15
CA ASP A 77 2.46 -1.74 -17.10
C ASP A 77 3.64 -0.83 -16.69
N GLU A 78 4.17 -0.03 -17.64
CA GLU A 78 5.19 0.98 -17.33
C GLU A 78 4.62 2.08 -16.45
N ALA A 79 3.41 2.57 -16.74
CA ALA A 79 2.74 3.60 -15.92
C ALA A 79 2.46 3.09 -14.50
N LYS A 80 2.01 1.83 -14.35
CA LYS A 80 1.83 1.20 -13.03
C LYS A 80 3.14 1.13 -12.25
N THR A 81 4.22 0.74 -12.92
CA THR A 81 5.56 0.65 -12.32
C THR A 81 6.05 2.03 -11.90
N TRP A 82 5.91 3.04 -12.76
CA TRP A 82 6.28 4.41 -12.46
C TRP A 82 5.51 4.98 -11.25
N ILE A 83 4.19 4.76 -11.17
CA ILE A 83 3.41 5.16 -9.99
C ILE A 83 3.91 4.44 -8.73
N ALA A 84 4.15 3.13 -8.83
CA ALA A 84 4.64 2.34 -7.69
C ALA A 84 5.97 2.86 -7.15
N GLU A 85 6.93 3.17 -8.02
CA GLU A 85 8.26 3.68 -7.65
C GLU A 85 8.21 5.11 -7.08
N ASN A 86 7.35 5.98 -7.61
CA ASN A 86 7.33 7.40 -7.23
C ASN A 86 6.41 7.69 -6.04
N ALA A 87 5.46 6.81 -5.72
CA ALA A 87 4.46 7.05 -4.71
C ALA A 87 4.50 6.09 -3.52
N TYR A 88 5.26 4.99 -3.60
CA TYR A 88 5.38 4.07 -2.48
C TYR A 88 6.52 4.48 -1.54
N GLU A 89 6.15 4.75 -0.30
CA GLU A 89 7.09 4.94 0.79
C GLU A 89 6.89 3.83 1.82
N PRO A 90 7.85 2.91 2.04
CA PRO A 90 7.67 1.77 2.95
C PRO A 90 7.27 2.18 4.38
N ALA A 91 7.76 3.32 4.85
CA ALA A 91 7.41 3.86 6.16
C ALA A 91 5.93 4.25 6.29
N TYR A 92 5.27 4.60 5.18
CA TYR A 92 3.87 5.03 5.13
C TYR A 92 2.95 4.01 4.44
N GLY A 93 3.50 2.90 3.95
CA GLY A 93 2.77 1.87 3.21
C GLY A 93 2.18 2.40 1.90
N ALA A 94 1.12 1.76 1.42
CA ALA A 94 0.39 2.16 0.21
C ALA A 94 -0.39 3.49 0.33
N ARG A 95 -0.37 4.16 1.49
CA ARG A 95 -1.20 5.36 1.74
C ARG A 95 -0.92 6.52 0.78
N PRO A 96 0.33 6.83 0.40
CA PRO A 96 0.59 7.94 -0.52
C PRO A 96 0.15 7.64 -1.96
N LEU A 97 -0.04 6.37 -2.35
CA LEU A 97 -0.45 5.98 -3.71
C LEU A 97 -1.76 6.65 -4.13
N LYS A 98 -2.77 6.62 -3.26
CA LYS A 98 -4.08 7.22 -3.58
C LYS A 98 -3.94 8.71 -3.89
N ARG A 99 -3.18 9.44 -3.06
CA ARG A 99 -2.95 10.88 -3.26
C ARG A 99 -2.20 11.14 -4.56
N PHE A 100 -1.20 10.32 -4.86
CA PHE A 100 -0.42 10.44 -6.08
C PHE A 100 -1.26 10.17 -7.33
N ILE A 101 -2.04 9.09 -7.35
CA ILE A 101 -2.96 8.77 -8.45
C ILE A 101 -3.99 9.89 -8.64
N THR A 102 -4.57 10.41 -7.56
CA THR A 102 -5.50 11.53 -7.69
C THR A 102 -4.84 12.77 -8.30
N LYS A 103 -3.60 13.09 -7.90
CA LYS A 103 -2.88 14.27 -8.40
C LYS A 103 -2.40 14.11 -9.85
N GLU A 104 -1.83 12.97 -10.20
CA GLU A 104 -1.12 12.75 -11.46
C GLU A 104 -2.02 12.09 -12.54
N VAL A 105 -3.14 11.46 -12.16
CA VAL A 105 -4.04 10.76 -13.09
C VAL A 105 -5.45 11.35 -13.04
N GLU A 106 -6.11 11.34 -11.89
CA GLU A 106 -7.53 11.73 -11.78
C GLU A 106 -7.74 13.23 -12.05
N THR A 107 -6.89 14.08 -11.50
CA THR A 107 -7.03 15.55 -11.64
C THR A 107 -6.78 16.02 -13.07
N PRO A 108 -5.71 15.58 -13.78
CA PRO A 108 -5.54 15.91 -15.20
C PRO A 108 -6.70 15.39 -16.05
N LEU A 109 -7.13 14.14 -15.83
CA LEU A 109 -8.24 13.57 -16.59
C LEU A 109 -9.53 14.37 -16.41
N ALA A 110 -9.85 14.78 -15.17
CA ALA A 110 -11.01 15.63 -14.90
C ALA A 110 -10.94 16.98 -15.61
N LYS A 111 -9.74 17.58 -15.75
CA LYS A 111 -9.56 18.84 -16.48
C LYS A 111 -9.82 18.66 -17.97
N GLU A 112 -9.29 17.60 -18.58
CA GLU A 112 -9.52 17.30 -20.01
C GLU A 112 -11.00 17.06 -20.28
N ILE A 113 -11.68 16.28 -19.43
CA ILE A 113 -13.14 16.03 -19.56
C ILE A 113 -13.95 17.34 -19.49
N VAL A 114 -13.56 18.29 -18.64
CA VAL A 114 -14.25 19.58 -18.48
C VAL A 114 -13.90 20.56 -19.61
N ALA A 115 -12.70 20.49 -20.18
CA ALA A 115 -12.28 21.35 -21.27
C ALA A 115 -13.06 21.08 -22.57
N GLY A 116 -13.56 19.85 -22.75
CA GLY A 116 -14.26 19.39 -23.96
C GLY A 116 -13.29 19.07 -25.10
#